data_AF-A0A3D3DJJ1-F1
#
_entry.id   AF-A0A3D3DJJ1-F1
#
_cell.length_a   1.000
_cell.length_b   1.000
_cell.length_c   1.000
_cell.angle_alpha   90.00
_cell.angle_beta   90.00
_cell.angle_gamma   90.00
#
_symmetry.space_group_name_H-M   'P 1'
#
loop_
_entity.id
_entity.type
_entity.pdbx_description
1 polymer ?
#
loop_
_entity_poly.entity_id
_entity_poly.type
_entity_poly.pdbx_seq_one_letter_code
_entity_poly.pdbx_strand_id
1 'polypeptide(L)'
;MANQVQAIKQEPSFKQERIELAAAFRWAARMELHEAVANHFSLAVNDDGTQFLMNPNQMHFSRIRASDLLLIDANDVATMDKPGAPDPTAWGLHGSMHRYCRHARCVMHAHPEYGTVLASLADSRLPPIDQNSAIFFNRYVIDESYGGLALTDEGERCAELLANPDHKTMIMGNHGV
;
A
#
# COMPACT_ATOMS: atom_id res chain seq x y z
N MET A 1 9.39 -9.77 49.77
CA MET A 1 10.15 -9.14 48.68
C MET A 1 9.27 -9.16 47.44
N ALA A 2 8.85 -7.99 46.95
CA ALA A 2 7.97 -7.89 45.80
C ALA A 2 8.77 -8.20 44.52
N ASN A 3 8.35 -9.23 43.80
CA ASN A 3 8.94 -9.62 42.53
C ASN A 3 8.45 -8.63 41.46
N GLN A 4 9.24 -7.59 41.16
CA GLN A 4 9.00 -6.73 40.01
C GLN A 4 9.27 -7.56 38.75
N VAL A 5 8.22 -8.13 38.18
CA VAL A 5 8.24 -8.57 36.79
C VAL A 5 8.35 -7.31 35.95
N GLN A 6 9.58 -6.93 35.60
CA GLN A 6 9.81 -6.01 34.49
C GLN A 6 9.10 -6.65 33.28
N ALA A 7 8.01 -6.04 32.84
CA ALA A 7 7.46 -6.32 31.53
C ALA A 7 8.55 -5.97 30.52
N ILE A 8 9.33 -6.98 30.12
CA ILE A 8 10.23 -6.89 28.98
C ILE A 8 9.29 -6.59 27.81
N LYS A 9 9.23 -5.32 27.38
CA LYS A 9 8.56 -4.95 26.14
C LYS A 9 9.25 -5.79 25.07
N GLN A 10 8.60 -6.85 24.62
CA GLN A 10 9.07 -7.60 23.47
C GLN A 10 9.19 -6.59 22.34
N GLU A 11 10.38 -6.51 21.76
CA GLU A 11 10.58 -5.75 20.55
C GLU A 11 9.61 -6.28 19.49
N PRO A 12 8.85 -5.41 18.81
CA PRO A 12 7.93 -5.86 17.78
C PRO A 12 8.70 -6.64 16.71
N SER A 13 8.12 -7.74 16.23
CA SER A 13 8.68 -8.50 15.10
C SER A 13 8.88 -7.60 13.88
N PHE A 14 9.87 -7.91 13.04
CA PHE A 14 10.18 -7.14 11.82
C PHE A 14 10.57 -5.68 12.10
N LYS A 15 11.45 -5.48 13.08
CA LYS A 15 11.85 -4.14 13.56
C LYS A 15 12.39 -3.25 12.44
N GLN A 16 13.25 -3.78 11.57
CA GLN A 16 13.88 -2.99 10.51
C GLN A 16 12.86 -2.59 9.44
N GLU A 17 12.05 -3.52 8.99
CA GLU A 17 10.99 -3.34 8.01
C GLU A 17 9.96 -2.31 8.50
N ARG A 18 9.63 -2.34 9.79
CA ARG A 18 8.76 -1.34 10.42
C ARG A 18 9.37 0.05 10.43
N ILE A 19 10.68 0.17 10.69
CA ILE A 19 11.39 1.45 10.67
C ILE A 19 11.42 2.03 9.26
N GLU A 20 11.74 1.21 8.26
CA GLU A 20 11.83 1.62 6.86
C GLU A 20 10.47 2.02 6.30
N LEU A 21 9.43 1.23 6.55
CA LEU A 21 8.08 1.55 6.10
C LEU A 21 7.55 2.82 6.80
N ALA A 22 7.79 2.98 8.10
CA ALA A 22 7.45 4.22 8.80
C ALA A 22 8.20 5.43 8.23
N ALA A 23 9.47 5.28 7.83
CA ALA A 23 10.21 6.34 7.16
C ALA A 23 9.61 6.70 5.79
N ALA A 24 9.17 5.70 5.01
CA ALA A 24 8.50 5.90 3.72
C ALA A 24 7.22 6.73 3.88
N PHE A 25 6.36 6.41 4.85
CA PHE A 25 5.18 7.22 5.16
C PHE A 25 5.54 8.68 5.49
N ARG A 26 6.55 8.88 6.35
CA ARG A 26 6.98 10.22 6.76
C ARG A 26 7.59 11.02 5.61
N TRP A 27 8.24 10.37 4.64
CA TRP A 27 8.73 11.02 3.42
C TRP A 27 7.60 11.35 2.45
N ALA A 28 6.66 10.42 2.21
CA ALA A 28 5.49 10.68 1.39
C ALA A 28 4.67 11.87 1.91
N ALA A 29 4.54 12.00 3.24
CA ALA A 29 3.92 13.17 3.85
C ALA A 29 4.69 14.48 3.59
N ARG A 30 6.03 14.46 3.66
CA ARG A 30 6.88 15.63 3.39
C ARG A 30 6.91 16.05 1.93
N MET A 31 6.64 15.10 1.03
CA MET A 31 6.57 15.30 -0.41
C MET A 31 5.15 15.58 -0.90
N GLU A 32 4.19 15.77 0.01
CA GLU A 32 2.80 16.08 -0.30
C GLU A 32 2.12 15.04 -1.22
N LEU A 33 2.55 13.77 -1.15
CA LEU A 33 1.98 12.68 -1.94
C LEU A 33 0.68 12.12 -1.34
N HIS A 34 0.26 12.63 -0.18
CA HIS A 34 -0.86 12.09 0.58
C HIS A 34 -2.14 12.90 0.36
N GLU A 35 -3.27 12.24 0.51
CA GLU A 35 -4.60 12.82 0.61
C GLU A 35 -5.16 12.47 2.00
N ALA A 36 -5.06 13.44 2.91
CA ALA A 36 -5.51 13.32 4.29
C ALA A 36 -5.11 11.96 4.93
N VAL A 37 -6.07 11.06 5.14
CA VAL A 37 -5.89 9.76 5.79
C VAL A 37 -6.27 8.57 4.88
N ALA A 38 -6.46 8.82 3.59
CA ALA A 38 -7.02 7.85 2.64
C ALA A 38 -5.98 6.92 1.99
N ASN A 39 -4.68 7.13 2.22
CA ASN A 39 -3.64 6.37 1.53
C ASN A 39 -3.07 5.24 2.37
N HIS A 40 -2.43 4.29 1.69
CA HIS A 40 -2.01 3.03 2.31
C HIS A 40 -0.71 2.53 1.68
N PHE A 41 0.28 2.20 2.52
CA PHE A 41 1.46 1.45 2.08
C PHE A 41 1.53 0.12 2.82
N SER A 42 2.04 -0.91 2.14
CA SER A 42 2.29 -2.20 2.76
C SER A 42 3.56 -2.87 2.31
N LEU A 43 4.11 -3.72 3.18
CA LEU A 43 5.38 -4.41 2.97
C LEU A 43 5.32 -5.86 3.44
N ALA A 44 5.48 -6.81 2.52
CA ALA A 44 5.52 -8.23 2.80
C ALA A 44 6.79 -8.64 3.56
N VAL A 45 6.60 -9.40 4.64
CA VAL A 45 7.64 -9.82 5.59
C VAL A 45 7.93 -11.32 5.58
N ASN A 46 7.10 -12.13 4.92
CA ASN A 46 7.35 -13.56 4.68
C ASN A 46 7.71 -13.83 3.21
N ASP A 47 8.26 -15.01 2.93
CA ASP A 47 8.69 -15.38 1.56
C ASP A 47 7.53 -15.52 0.58
N ASP A 48 6.36 -15.91 1.07
CA ASP A 48 5.17 -16.11 0.23
C ASP A 48 4.44 -14.81 -0.11
N GLY A 49 4.81 -13.68 0.50
CA GLY A 49 4.23 -12.37 0.23
C GLY A 49 2.95 -12.06 1.03
N THR A 50 2.34 -13.07 1.64
CA THR A 50 1.00 -12.98 2.22
C THR A 50 0.97 -12.36 3.61
N GLN A 51 2.06 -12.38 4.37
CA GLN A 51 2.17 -11.68 5.65
C GLN A 51 2.85 -10.34 5.44
N PHE A 52 2.20 -9.25 5.85
CA PHE A 52 2.68 -7.91 5.55
C PHE A 52 2.39 -6.90 6.64
N LEU A 53 3.21 -5.84 6.65
CA LEU A 53 3.03 -4.66 7.47
C LEU A 53 2.16 -3.64 6.74
N MET A 54 1.30 -2.89 7.44
CA MET A 54 0.59 -1.74 6.87
C MET A 54 0.24 -0.68 7.92
N ASN A 55 -0.13 0.53 7.47
CA ASN A 55 -0.59 1.58 8.37
C ASN A 55 -1.98 1.27 8.98
N PRO A 56 -2.23 1.73 10.22
CA PRO A 56 -3.56 1.72 10.81
C PRO A 56 -4.56 2.58 10.02
N ASN A 57 -5.83 2.20 10.10
CA ASN A 57 -6.93 2.97 9.55
C ASN A 57 -6.98 4.39 10.13
N GLN A 58 -7.31 5.38 9.29
CA GLN A 58 -7.50 6.80 9.65
C GLN A 58 -6.28 7.47 10.31
N MET A 59 -5.06 6.96 10.11
CA MET A 59 -3.84 7.60 10.62
C MET A 59 -3.08 8.33 9.51
N HIS A 60 -3.00 9.65 9.63
CA HIS A 60 -2.24 10.50 8.71
C HIS A 60 -0.77 10.07 8.62
N PHE A 61 -0.20 10.03 7.41
CA PHE A 61 1.17 9.58 7.15
C PHE A 61 2.23 10.29 7.99
N SER A 62 2.04 11.60 8.23
CA SER A 62 2.93 12.40 9.08
C SER A 62 2.93 12.00 10.56
N ARG A 63 2.10 11.05 11.01
CA ARG A 63 2.00 10.61 12.42
C ARG A 63 2.46 9.16 12.64
N ILE A 64 2.61 8.36 11.59
CA ILE A 64 2.93 6.93 11.66
C ILE A 64 4.31 6.68 12.28
N ARG A 65 4.40 5.77 13.25
CA ARG A 65 5.65 5.27 13.82
C ARG A 65 5.79 3.78 13.51
N ALA A 66 7.02 3.26 13.61
CA ALA A 66 7.29 1.83 13.44
C ALA A 66 6.44 0.94 14.37
N SER A 67 6.17 1.42 15.59
CA SER A 67 5.33 0.75 16.59
C SER A 67 3.85 0.72 16.25
N ASP A 68 3.39 1.59 15.34
CA ASP A 68 1.99 1.75 15.02
C ASP A 68 1.55 0.77 13.92
N LEU A 69 2.50 0.23 13.14
CA LEU A 69 2.22 -0.62 11.99
C LEU A 69 1.52 -1.93 12.40
N LEU A 70 0.52 -2.31 11.63
CA LEU A 70 -0.18 -3.58 11.78
C LEU A 70 0.68 -4.68 11.15
N LEU A 71 0.60 -5.90 11.69
CA LEU A 71 1.07 -7.12 11.02
C LEU A 71 -0.16 -7.96 10.72
N ILE A 72 -0.40 -8.25 9.45
CA ILE A 72 -1.59 -8.96 8.98
C ILE A 72 -1.22 -10.04 7.97
N ASP A 73 -2.15 -10.95 7.72
CA ASP A 73 -1.98 -12.09 6.82
C ASP A 73 -3.11 -12.09 5.78
N ALA A 74 -2.78 -11.92 4.50
CA ALA A 74 -3.69 -11.88 3.35
C ALA A 74 -4.62 -13.10 3.26
N ASN A 75 -4.23 -14.23 3.87
CA ASN A 75 -5.01 -15.47 3.86
C ASN A 75 -5.91 -15.62 5.09
N ASP A 76 -5.77 -14.74 6.09
CA ASP A 76 -6.60 -14.79 7.28
C ASP A 76 -7.95 -14.10 7.05
N VAL A 77 -8.96 -14.93 6.81
CA VAL A 77 -10.35 -14.52 6.56
C VAL A 77 -10.98 -13.76 7.73
N ALA A 78 -10.43 -13.87 8.95
CA ALA A 78 -10.92 -13.18 10.13
C ALA A 78 -10.24 -11.81 10.36
N THR A 79 -9.35 -11.36 9.46
CA THR A 79 -8.59 -10.10 9.63
C THR A 79 -9.50 -8.90 9.90
N MET A 80 -10.61 -8.79 9.18
CA MET A 80 -11.54 -7.66 9.31
C MET A 80 -12.40 -7.70 10.58
N ASP A 81 -12.47 -8.85 11.27
CA ASP A 81 -13.23 -9.01 12.51
C ASP A 81 -12.39 -8.68 13.76
N LYS A 82 -11.09 -8.43 13.59
CA LYS A 82 -10.15 -8.21 14.71
C LYS A 82 -10.15 -6.75 15.17
N PRO A 83 -9.94 -6.49 16.48
CA PRO A 83 -9.68 -5.14 16.96
C PRO A 83 -8.48 -4.51 16.26
N GLY A 84 -8.63 -3.29 15.75
CA GLY A 84 -7.57 -2.61 15.00
C GLY A 84 -7.41 -3.11 13.55
N ALA A 85 -8.46 -3.71 12.98
CA ALA A 85 -8.52 -4.06 11.58
C ALA A 85 -8.12 -2.88 10.67
N PRO A 86 -7.49 -3.17 9.52
CA PRO A 86 -7.13 -2.14 8.55
C PRO A 86 -8.38 -1.48 7.94
N ASP A 87 -8.15 -0.41 7.18
CA ASP A 87 -9.20 0.17 6.36
C ASP A 87 -9.75 -0.89 5.37
N PRO A 88 -11.09 -1.02 5.21
CA PRO A 88 -11.66 -2.03 4.31
C PRO A 88 -11.20 -1.90 2.86
N THR A 89 -11.00 -0.67 2.37
CA THR A 89 -10.57 -0.44 0.99
C THR A 89 -9.10 -0.77 0.81
N ALA A 90 -8.28 -0.40 1.80
CA ALA A 90 -6.88 -0.82 1.86
C ALA A 90 -6.73 -2.34 1.88
N TRP A 91 -7.60 -3.03 2.65
CA TRP A 91 -7.60 -4.48 2.72
C TRP A 91 -8.00 -5.13 1.39
N GLY A 92 -9.05 -4.62 0.73
CA GLY A 92 -9.48 -5.09 -0.58
C GLY A 92 -8.36 -5.03 -1.61
N LEU A 93 -7.67 -3.89 -1.72
CA LEU A 93 -6.58 -3.69 -2.68
C LEU A 93 -5.29 -4.41 -2.26
N HIS A 94 -4.70 -4.05 -1.11
CA HIS A 94 -3.39 -4.58 -0.70
C HIS A 94 -3.45 -6.07 -0.34
N GLY A 95 -4.56 -6.54 0.23
CA GLY A 95 -4.76 -7.97 0.51
C GLY A 95 -4.78 -8.80 -0.77
N SER A 96 -5.44 -8.32 -1.82
CA SER A 96 -5.46 -8.99 -3.13
C SER A 96 -4.09 -8.94 -3.81
N MET A 97 -3.41 -7.79 -3.78
CA MET A 97 -2.04 -7.67 -4.29
C MET A 97 -1.08 -8.65 -3.61
N HIS A 98 -1.10 -8.75 -2.28
CA HIS A 98 -0.25 -9.68 -1.54
C HIS A 98 -0.65 -11.16 -1.69
N ARG A 99 -1.91 -11.45 -2.02
CA ARG A 99 -2.39 -12.81 -2.28
C ARG A 99 -1.98 -13.31 -3.67
N TYR A 100 -2.04 -12.44 -4.68
CA TYR A 100 -1.95 -12.86 -6.08
C TYR A 100 -0.71 -12.34 -6.82
N CYS A 101 -0.05 -11.30 -6.31
CA CYS A 101 1.09 -10.65 -6.96
C CYS A 101 2.36 -10.74 -6.09
N ARG A 102 2.88 -11.97 -5.90
CA ARG A 102 4.02 -12.27 -4.99
C ARG A 102 5.28 -11.41 -5.23
N HIS A 103 5.50 -10.95 -6.45
CA HIS A 103 6.66 -10.12 -6.76
C HIS A 103 6.50 -8.66 -6.27
N ALA A 104 5.28 -8.20 -6.00
CA ALA A 104 4.98 -6.87 -5.47
C ALA A 104 5.14 -6.87 -3.94
N ARG A 105 6.37 -7.05 -3.47
CA ARG A 105 6.70 -7.15 -2.05
C ARG A 105 6.37 -5.88 -1.26
N CYS A 106 6.47 -4.72 -1.90
CA CYS A 106 6.08 -3.43 -1.33
C CYS A 106 5.03 -2.82 -2.26
N VAL A 107 3.88 -2.44 -1.71
CA VAL A 107 2.80 -1.80 -2.44
C VAL A 107 2.59 -0.42 -1.85
N MET A 108 2.69 0.61 -2.68
CA MET A 108 2.55 2.01 -2.27
C MET A 108 1.42 2.63 -3.06
N HIS A 109 0.27 2.82 -2.42
CA HIS A 109 -0.88 3.47 -3.03
C HIS A 109 -1.06 4.88 -2.46
N ALA A 110 -1.20 5.87 -3.34
CA ALA A 110 -1.29 7.26 -2.96
C ALA A 110 -2.11 8.08 -3.96
N HIS A 111 -2.57 9.26 -3.51
CA HIS A 111 -3.33 10.22 -4.33
C HIS A 111 -2.56 11.54 -4.50
N PRO A 112 -1.35 11.51 -5.10
CA PRO A 112 -0.61 12.74 -5.35
C PRO A 112 -1.35 13.56 -6.42
N GLU A 113 -1.42 14.88 -6.22
CA GLU A 113 -2.23 15.79 -7.06
C GLU A 113 -2.05 15.53 -8.57
N TYR A 114 -0.82 15.56 -9.08
CA TYR A 114 -0.54 15.37 -10.50
C TYR A 114 -0.81 13.94 -11.00
N GLY A 115 -0.61 12.93 -10.14
CA GLY A 115 -0.92 11.54 -10.48
C GLY A 115 -2.44 11.31 -10.58
N THR A 116 -3.20 11.86 -9.65
CA THR A 116 -4.67 11.81 -9.65
C THR A 116 -5.26 12.61 -10.82
N VAL A 117 -4.66 13.75 -11.18
CA VAL A 117 -5.07 14.50 -12.40
C VAL A 117 -4.85 13.65 -13.65
N LEU A 118 -3.68 13.04 -13.83
CA LEU A 118 -3.40 12.13 -14.95
C LEU A 118 -4.40 10.96 -15.00
N ALA A 119 -4.62 10.33 -13.85
CA ALA A 119 -5.57 9.23 -13.70
C ALA A 119 -7.02 9.63 -14.02
N SER A 120 -7.36 10.91 -13.97
CA SER A 120 -8.71 11.40 -14.25
C SER A 120 -8.94 11.82 -15.71
N LEU A 121 -7.90 11.81 -16.54
CA LEU A 121 -8.03 12.12 -17.97
C LEU A 121 -8.76 11.01 -18.71
N ALA A 122 -9.45 11.36 -19.80
CA ALA A 122 -10.03 10.37 -20.71
C ALA A 122 -8.97 9.44 -21.35
N ASP A 123 -7.72 9.91 -21.43
CA ASP A 123 -6.54 9.12 -21.77
C ASP A 123 -5.51 9.30 -20.66
N SER A 124 -5.44 8.33 -19.74
CA SER A 124 -4.54 8.35 -18.59
C SER A 124 -3.12 7.85 -18.91
N ARG A 125 -2.78 7.65 -20.19
CA ARG A 125 -1.41 7.26 -20.56
C ARG A 125 -0.44 8.38 -20.21
N LEU A 126 0.69 8.00 -19.59
CA LEU A 126 1.86 8.85 -19.46
C LEU A 126 2.74 8.70 -20.71
N PRO A 127 2.74 9.68 -21.64
CA PRO A 127 3.62 9.66 -22.80
C PRO A 127 5.09 9.93 -22.39
N PRO A 128 6.08 9.32 -23.07
CA PRO A 128 7.50 9.53 -22.79
C PRO A 128 8.00 10.86 -23.39
N ILE A 129 7.57 11.98 -22.82
CA ILE A 129 7.87 13.33 -23.33
C ILE A 129 9.26 13.80 -22.89
N ASP A 130 9.66 13.45 -21.67
CA ASP A 130 10.92 13.85 -21.05
C ASP A 130 11.61 12.66 -20.39
N GLN A 131 12.81 12.87 -19.83
CA GLN A 131 13.59 11.80 -19.21
C GLN A 131 12.86 11.13 -18.03
N ASN A 132 12.10 11.87 -17.23
CA ASN A 132 11.36 11.33 -16.09
C ASN A 132 10.16 10.52 -16.53
N SER A 133 9.38 10.99 -17.51
CA SER A 133 8.26 10.21 -18.05
C SER A 133 8.72 8.99 -18.87
N ALA A 134 9.87 9.09 -19.54
CA ALA A 134 10.44 8.00 -20.32
C ALA A 134 10.85 6.77 -19.49
N ILE A 135 11.16 6.93 -18.19
CA ILE A 135 11.51 5.77 -17.34
C ILE A 135 10.35 4.78 -17.18
N PHE A 136 9.11 5.26 -17.36
CA PHE A 136 7.89 4.47 -17.26
C PHE A 136 7.45 3.88 -18.61
N PHE A 137 8.06 4.27 -19.73
CA PHE A 137 7.62 3.84 -21.06
C PHE A 137 7.59 2.31 -21.17
N ASN A 138 6.41 1.75 -21.49
CA ASN A 138 6.13 0.30 -21.53
C ASN A 138 6.41 -0.44 -20.21
N ARG A 139 6.29 0.25 -19.06
CA ARG A 139 6.57 -0.31 -17.71
C ARG A 139 5.48 0.00 -16.67
N TYR A 140 4.34 0.51 -17.11
CA TYR A 140 3.16 0.72 -16.27
C TYR A 140 1.91 0.12 -16.91
N VAL A 141 0.89 -0.06 -16.09
CA VAL A 141 -0.45 -0.45 -16.51
C VAL A 141 -1.44 0.63 -16.11
N ILE A 142 -2.61 0.63 -16.75
CA ILE A 142 -3.72 1.53 -16.42
C ILE A 142 -4.90 0.64 -16.05
N ASP A 143 -5.49 0.91 -14.91
CA ASP A 143 -6.80 0.43 -14.56
C ASP A 143 -7.84 1.49 -14.94
N GLU A 144 -8.64 1.23 -15.97
CA GLU A 144 -9.69 2.15 -16.42
C GLU A 144 -11.04 1.92 -15.72
N SER A 145 -11.16 0.89 -14.87
CA SER A 145 -12.43 0.42 -14.32
C SER A 145 -12.64 0.90 -12.88
N TYR A 146 -12.88 2.20 -12.70
CA TYR A 146 -13.19 2.78 -11.40
C TYR A 146 -14.56 2.32 -10.88
N GLY A 147 -14.56 1.55 -9.79
CA GLY A 147 -15.77 1.02 -9.15
C GLY A 147 -16.30 1.85 -7.98
N GLY A 148 -15.60 2.92 -7.60
CA GLY A 148 -15.87 3.66 -6.35
C GLY A 148 -14.95 3.19 -5.23
N LEU A 149 -15.51 2.56 -4.19
CA LEU A 149 -14.69 2.03 -3.09
C LEU A 149 -13.93 0.79 -3.56
N ALA A 150 -12.61 0.77 -3.36
CA ALA A 150 -11.76 -0.36 -3.73
C ALA A 150 -12.02 -1.59 -2.87
N LEU A 151 -12.88 -2.48 -3.35
CA LEU A 151 -13.20 -3.77 -2.72
C LEU A 151 -12.39 -4.91 -3.37
N THR A 152 -12.64 -6.14 -2.95
CA THR A 152 -11.90 -7.33 -3.40
C THR A 152 -11.86 -7.47 -4.93
N ASP A 153 -12.97 -7.19 -5.63
CA ASP A 153 -13.04 -7.32 -7.10
C ASP A 153 -12.07 -6.35 -7.83
N GLU A 154 -11.94 -5.12 -7.33
CA GLU A 154 -10.95 -4.16 -7.84
C GLU A 154 -9.53 -4.65 -7.52
N GLY A 155 -9.30 -5.11 -6.30
CA GLY A 155 -7.99 -5.63 -5.89
C GLY A 155 -7.52 -6.83 -6.73
N GLU A 156 -8.41 -7.77 -7.06
CA GLU A 156 -8.08 -8.94 -7.90
C GLU A 156 -7.73 -8.52 -9.32
N ARG A 157 -8.53 -7.64 -9.93
CA ARG A 157 -8.26 -7.08 -11.25
C ARG A 157 -6.94 -6.28 -11.27
N CYS A 158 -6.66 -5.50 -10.23
CA CYS A 158 -5.38 -4.78 -10.10
C CYS A 158 -4.19 -5.75 -10.03
N ALA A 159 -4.33 -6.85 -9.30
CA ALA A 159 -3.30 -7.87 -9.22
C ALA A 159 -3.06 -8.56 -10.58
N GLU A 160 -4.12 -8.83 -11.35
CA GLU A 160 -4.00 -9.35 -12.72
C GLU A 160 -3.28 -8.38 -13.66
N LEU A 161 -3.64 -7.10 -13.63
CA LEU A 161 -2.98 -6.07 -14.44
C LEU A 161 -1.48 -5.95 -14.11
N LEU A 162 -1.13 -6.09 -12.83
CA LEU A 162 0.26 -6.09 -12.36
C LEU A 162 0.93 -7.46 -12.38
N ALA A 163 0.35 -8.51 -12.98
CA ALA A 163 0.92 -9.86 -12.95
C ALA A 163 2.31 -9.94 -13.63
N ASN A 164 2.58 -9.07 -14.62
CA ASN A 164 3.89 -8.98 -15.26
C ASN A 164 4.90 -8.27 -14.32
N PRO A 165 5.97 -8.96 -13.86
CA PRO A 165 6.98 -8.35 -13.00
C PRO A 165 7.80 -7.23 -13.66
N ASP A 166 7.71 -7.01 -14.97
CA ASP A 166 8.32 -5.85 -15.61
C ASP A 166 7.50 -4.55 -15.40
N HIS A 167 6.23 -4.68 -15.00
CA HIS A 167 5.37 -3.54 -14.67
C HIS A 167 5.36 -3.30 -13.16
N LYS A 168 5.71 -2.08 -12.75
CA LYS A 168 5.85 -1.72 -11.32
C LYS A 168 4.98 -0.54 -10.89
N THR A 169 4.22 0.02 -11.82
CA THR A 169 3.39 1.20 -11.60
C THR A 169 2.03 0.95 -12.23
N MET A 170 0.99 1.32 -11.50
CA MET A 170 -0.37 1.32 -11.98
C MET A 170 -0.89 2.75 -11.93
N ILE A 171 -1.62 3.17 -12.96
CA ILE A 171 -2.43 4.37 -12.91
C ILE A 171 -3.86 3.89 -12.68
N MET A 172 -4.48 4.28 -11.58
CA MET A 172 -5.83 3.86 -11.20
C MET A 172 -6.82 4.95 -11.59
N GLY A 173 -7.60 4.71 -12.64
CA GLY A 173 -8.52 5.65 -13.26
C GLY A 173 -9.42 6.33 -12.24
N ASN A 174 -9.52 7.66 -12.31
CA ASN A 174 -10.26 8.53 -11.38
C ASN A 174 -9.91 8.38 -9.88
N HIS A 175 -8.77 7.76 -9.56
CA HIS A 175 -8.41 7.39 -8.19
C HIS A 175 -7.01 7.90 -7.81
N GLY A 176 -5.96 7.40 -8.47
CA GLY A 176 -4.58 7.71 -8.09
C GLY A 176 -3.57 6.79 -8.75
N VAL A 177 -2.55 6.40 -8.00
CA VAL A 177 -1.45 5.53 -8.44
C VAL A 177 -1.13 4.43 -7.44
#